data_AF-A0AA86S2L3-F1
#
_entry.id   AF-A0AA86S2L3-F1
#
_cell.length_a   1.000
_cell.length_b   1.000
_cell.length_c   1.000
_cell.angle_alpha   90.00
_cell.angle_beta   90.00
_cell.angle_gamma   90.00
#
_symmetry.space_group_name_H-M   'P 1'
#
loop_
_entity.id
_entity.type
_entity.pdbx_description
1 polymer ?
#
loop_
_entity_poly.entity_id
_entity_poly.type
_entity_poly.pdbx_seq_one_letter_code
_entity_poly.pdbx_strand_id
1 'polypeptide(L)' 'VELILQALEYEIEHGKVLDEFFLSTAGKFQTEIGKSWAAEIISRRKSLTAERLR' A
#
# COMPACT_ATOMS: atom_id res chain seq x y z
N VAL A 1 -9.87 -3.11 -5.54
CA VAL A 1 -9.00 -1.95 -5.26
C VAL A 1 -9.17 -1.47 -3.82
N GLU A 2 -10.35 -1.64 -3.20
CA GLU A 2 -10.55 -1.32 -1.76
C GLU A 2 -9.58 -2.03 -0.80
N LEU A 3 -9.17 -3.26 -1.08
CA LEU A 3 -8.33 -4.04 -0.16
C LEU A 3 -6.92 -3.45 0.08
N ILE A 4 -6.31 -2.79 -0.91
CA ILE A 4 -4.96 -2.21 -0.74
C ILE A 4 -5.00 -0.88 0.02
N LEU A 5 -6.12 -0.16 -0.08
CA LEU A 5 -6.36 1.05 0.69
C LEU A 5 -6.65 0.70 2.15
N GLN A 6 -7.51 -0.29 2.40
CA GLN A 6 -7.80 -0.78 3.75
C GLN A 6 -6.56 -1.32 4.47
N ALA A 7 -5.67 -2.01 3.75
CA ALA A 7 -4.40 -2.46 4.31
C ALA A 7 -3.48 -1.29 4.69
N LEU A 8 -3.46 -0.21 3.90
CA LEU A 8 -2.70 0.99 4.21
C LEU A 8 -3.25 1.69 5.46
N GLU A 9 -4.57 1.87 5.54
CA GLU A 9 -5.23 2.46 6.71
C GLU A 9 -4.95 1.65 7.98
N TYR A 10 -5.06 0.32 7.90
CA TYR A 10 -4.77 -0.57 9.03
C TYR A 10 -3.30 -0.49 9.48
N GLU A 11 -2.35 -0.43 8.55
CA GLU A 11 -0.92 -0.27 8.85
C GLU A 11 -0.64 1.06 9.57
N ILE A 12 -1.33 2.13 9.17
CA ILE A 12 -1.22 3.46 9.79
C ILE A 12 -1.86 3.48 11.18
N GLU A 13 -3.10 3.04 11.31
CA GLU A 13 -3.87 3.09 12.56
C GLU A 13 -3.30 2.18 13.65
N HIS A 14 -2.86 0.98 13.27
CA HIS A 14 -2.37 -0.03 14.22
C HIS A 14 -0.84 -0.13 14.28
N GLY A 15 -0.12 0.62 13.44
CA GLY A 15 1.35 0.62 13.40
C GLY A 15 1.97 -0.70 12.92
N LYS A 16 1.18 -1.58 12.31
CA LYS A 16 1.58 -2.93 11.87
C LYS A 16 2.15 -2.92 10.45
N VAL A 17 3.27 -3.57 10.24
CA VAL A 17 3.87 -3.70 8.90
C VAL A 17 3.18 -4.82 8.12
N LEU A 18 2.50 -4.48 7.02
CA LEU A 18 1.80 -5.43 6.14
C LEU A 18 2.56 -5.66 4.83
N ASP A 19 3.89 -5.69 4.85
CA ASP A 19 4.74 -5.83 3.66
C ASP A 19 4.36 -7.01 2.76
N GLU A 20 4.13 -8.19 3.36
CA GLU A 20 3.73 -9.39 2.61
C GLU A 20 2.41 -9.20 1.87
N PHE A 21 1.46 -8.47 2.46
CA PHE A 21 0.20 -8.16 1.81
C PHE A 21 0.44 -7.29 0.58
N PHE A 22 1.18 -6.18 0.71
CA PHE A 22 1.46 -5.29 -0.43
C PHE A 22 2.27 -5.99 -1.53
N LEU A 23 3.25 -6.83 -1.18
CA LEU A 23 3.97 -7.67 -2.13
C LEU A 23 3.03 -8.64 -2.85
N SER A 24 2.07 -9.24 -2.13
CA SER A 24 1.07 -10.13 -2.74
C SER A 24 0.10 -9.42 -3.68
N THR A 25 -0.04 -8.09 -3.58
CA THR A 25 -0.86 -7.29 -4.50
C THR A 25 -0.12 -6.92 -5.80
N ALA A 26 1.21 -7.05 -5.83
CA ALA A 26 2.00 -6.80 -7.02
C ALA A 26 1.60 -7.79 -8.13
N GLY A 27 1.16 -7.25 -9.27
CA GLY A 27 0.71 -8.07 -10.41
C GLY A 27 -0.71 -8.64 -10.32
N LYS A 28 -1.46 -8.39 -9.23
CA LYS A 28 -2.87 -8.80 -9.15
C LYS A 28 -3.86 -7.89 -9.87
N PHE A 29 -3.46 -6.64 -10.15
CA PHE A 29 -4.28 -5.70 -10.89
C PHE A 29 -4.01 -5.82 -12.40
N GLN A 30 -5.01 -6.27 -13.16
CA GLN A 30 -4.88 -6.46 -14.61
C GLN A 30 -5.18 -5.18 -15.40
N THR A 31 -6.03 -4.29 -14.88
CA THR A 31 -6.38 -3.03 -15.55
C THR A 31 -5.33 -1.95 -15.30
N GLU A 32 -5.11 -1.08 -16.29
CA GLU A 32 -4.18 0.05 -16.17
C GLU A 32 -4.55 0.97 -15.01
N ILE A 33 -5.85 1.20 -14.80
CA ILE A 33 -6.35 1.96 -13.65
C ILE A 33 -5.95 1.28 -12.34
N GLY A 34 -6.16 -0.03 -12.20
CA GLY A 34 -5.81 -0.77 -10.98
C GLY A 34 -4.31 -0.74 -10.68
N LYS A 35 -3.46 -0.81 -11.71
CA LYS A 35 -1.99 -0.70 -11.57
C LYS A 35 -1.58 0.69 -11.10
N SER A 36 -2.12 1.75 -11.70
CA SER A 36 -1.85 3.13 -11.28
C SER A 36 -2.28 3.41 -9.84
N TRP A 37 -3.44 2.90 -9.42
CA TRP A 37 -3.88 2.98 -8.03
C TRP A 37 -2.96 2.22 -7.07
N ALA A 38 -2.54 1.00 -7.41
CA ALA A 38 -1.62 0.24 -6.58
C ALA A 38 -0.25 0.94 -6.43
N ALA A 39 0.27 1.51 -7.52
CA ALA A 39 1.51 2.27 -7.51
C ALA A 39 1.41 3.52 -6.61
N GLU A 40 0.31 4.26 -6.69
CA GLU A 40 0.04 5.43 -5.85
C GLU A 40 -0.02 5.06 -4.35
N ILE A 41 -0.74 3.99 -4.00
CA ILE A 41 -0.85 3.52 -2.61
C ILE A 41 0.53 3.11 -2.05
N ILE A 42 1.34 2.39 -2.84
CA ILE A 42 2.71 2.02 -2.46
C ILE A 42 3.59 3.26 -2.30
N SER A 43 3.44 4.27 -3.17
CA SER A 43 4.17 5.54 -3.08
C SER A 43 3.88 6.26 -1.76
N ARG A 44 2.59 6.40 -1.41
CA ARG A 44 2.15 7.02 -0.14
C ARG A 44 2.70 6.29 1.07
N ARG A 45 2.66 4.95 1.06
CA ARG A 45 3.23 4.11 2.12
C ARG A 45 4.71 4.41 2.35
N LYS A 46 5.52 4.42 1.28
CA LYS A 46 6.96 4.74 1.37
C LYS A 46 7.21 6.12 1.97
N SER A 47 6.41 7.11 1.59
CA SER A 47 6.51 8.46 2.15
C SER A 47 6.24 8.46 3.66
N LEU A 48 5.19 7.77 4.12
CA LEU A 48 4.85 7.66 5.54
C LEU A 48 5.92 6.90 6.33
N THR A 49 6.46 5.81 5.78
CA THR A 49 7.56 5.07 6.40
C THR A 49 8.81 5.95 6.53
N ALA A 50 9.14 6.74 5.50
CA ALA A 50 10.28 7.66 5.52
C ALA A 50 10.10 8.80 6.52
N GLU A 51 8.88 9.32 6.69
CA GLU A 51 8.56 10.34 7.70
C GLU A 51 8.67 9.78 9.12
N ARG A 52 8.19 8.56 9.36
CA ARG A 52 8.26 7.90 10.67
C ARG A 52 9.68 7.50 11.10
N LEU A 53 10.62 7.43 10.16
CA LEU A 53 12.04 7.13 10.41
C LEU A 53 12.90 8.39 10.61
N ARG A 54 12.33 9.59 10.50
CA ARG A 54 12.98 10.87 10.85
C ARG A 54 12.72 11.24 12.30
#